data_AF-A0AAP0C842-F1
#
_entry.id   AF-A0AAP0C842-F1
#
_cell.length_a   1.000
_cell.length_b   1.000
_cell.length_c   1.000
_cell.angle_alpha   90.00
_cell.angle_beta   90.00
_cell.angle_gamma   90.00
#
_symmetry.space_group_name_H-M   'P 1'
#
loop_
_entity.id
_entity.type
_entity.pdbx_description
1 polymer ?
#
loop_
_entity_poly.entity_id
_entity_poly.type
_entity_poly.pdbx_seq_one_letter_code
_entity_poly.pdbx_strand_id
1 'polypeptide(L)'
;MASSSSSSSSLMIVRLFFLPLFFFSVNATAAFDDLFQPYWAADHFSFDGDAVNMKLDNFSGAGFSSKSKYMFGKVNVQIKLVGGDSAGTVTAFYMSSEGAKHHEFDFEFLGNTTGEPYLVQTNVYVNGVGNREQRLNLWFDPTKDFHTYSILWNQRQVVFMVDETPIRVHTNLEHKGIPFPKDQAMGVYSSIWNADDWATQGGRVKTDWTHAPFVASYRGFEIDGCECPVTTADSDNAKRCASSGGWWDEPVMSELNVHQSHQLIWVRANHMIYDYCSDTARFPSVPAECEHHRH
;
A
#
# COMPACT_ATOMS: atom_id res chain seq x y z
N MET A 1 -85.27 25.07 -8.60
CA MET A 1 -84.04 24.34 -8.96
C MET A 1 -82.89 25.06 -8.29
N ALA A 2 -82.47 24.58 -7.12
CA ALA A 2 -81.40 25.16 -6.32
C ALA A 2 -80.23 24.16 -6.30
N SER A 3 -79.07 24.65 -6.70
CA SER A 3 -77.79 23.95 -6.78
C SER A 3 -77.17 23.80 -5.40
N SER A 4 -76.81 22.58 -5.00
CA SER A 4 -75.87 22.32 -3.91
C SER A 4 -74.59 21.70 -4.46
N SER A 5 -73.49 22.44 -4.35
CA SER A 5 -72.13 22.07 -4.72
C SER A 5 -71.50 21.18 -3.65
N SER A 6 -70.95 20.03 -4.02
CA SER A 6 -70.11 19.21 -3.13
C SER A 6 -68.67 19.73 -3.13
N SER A 7 -68.16 20.05 -1.95
CA SER A 7 -66.77 20.41 -1.69
C SER A 7 -66.02 19.16 -1.23
N SER A 8 -65.12 18.64 -2.07
CA SER A 8 -64.19 17.56 -1.69
C SER A 8 -62.93 18.18 -1.09
N SER A 9 -62.76 18.04 0.23
CA SER A 9 -61.56 18.47 0.95
C SER A 9 -60.43 17.47 0.70
N SER A 10 -59.44 17.86 -0.11
CA SER A 10 -58.21 17.08 -0.29
C SER A 10 -57.25 17.34 0.86
N LEU A 11 -56.96 16.31 1.66
CA LEU A 11 -56.02 16.33 2.77
C LEU A 11 -54.58 16.26 2.22
N MET A 12 -53.84 17.38 2.23
CA MET A 12 -52.41 17.40 1.89
C MET A 12 -51.60 16.76 3.03
N ILE A 13 -51.12 15.54 2.83
CA ILE A 13 -50.14 14.91 3.72
C ILE A 13 -48.75 15.47 3.38
N VAL A 14 -48.24 16.37 4.21
CA VAL A 14 -46.85 16.83 4.15
C VAL A 14 -45.95 15.72 4.71
N ARG A 15 -45.25 15.00 3.83
CA ARG A 15 -44.21 14.05 4.24
C ARG A 15 -42.94 14.83 4.59
N LEU A 16 -42.70 15.02 5.89
CA LEU A 16 -41.41 15.43 6.42
C LEU A 16 -40.40 14.30 6.18
N PHE A 17 -39.51 14.48 5.21
CA PHE A 17 -38.34 13.63 5.03
C PHE A 17 -37.35 13.93 6.17
N PHE A 18 -37.30 13.05 7.17
CA PHE A 18 -36.18 13.00 8.10
C PHE A 18 -34.96 12.46 7.35
N LEU A 19 -34.00 13.33 7.02
CA LEU A 19 -32.67 12.89 6.62
C LEU A 19 -31.97 12.30 7.87
N PRO A 20 -31.40 11.09 7.80
CA PRO A 20 -30.54 10.61 8.86
C PRO A 20 -29.24 11.42 8.82
N LEU A 21 -28.97 12.16 9.88
CA LEU A 21 -27.64 12.71 10.16
C LEU A 21 -26.73 11.52 10.48
N PHE A 22 -26.01 11.04 9.47
CA PHE A 22 -24.89 10.14 9.67
C PHE A 22 -23.74 10.92 10.30
N PHE A 23 -23.61 10.82 11.62
CA PHE A 23 -22.38 11.17 12.32
C PHE A 23 -21.38 10.03 12.13
N PHE A 24 -20.55 10.10 11.10
CA PHE A 24 -19.28 9.38 11.09
C PHE A 24 -18.17 10.37 11.40
N SER A 25 -17.90 10.57 12.69
CA SER A 25 -16.59 11.06 13.14
C SER A 25 -15.83 9.87 13.71
N VAL A 26 -15.26 9.05 12.84
CA VAL A 26 -14.21 8.11 13.26
C VAL A 26 -12.95 8.96 13.33
N ASN A 27 -12.52 9.32 14.54
CA ASN A 27 -11.23 10.02 14.72
C ASN A 27 -10.13 9.09 14.19
N ALA A 28 -9.34 9.49 13.20
CA ALA A 28 -8.33 8.59 12.65
C ALA A 28 -7.12 8.40 13.57
N THR A 29 -6.98 9.18 14.65
CA THR A 29 -6.16 8.76 15.80
C THR A 29 -6.63 7.41 16.33
N ALA A 30 -7.94 7.18 16.40
CA ALA A 30 -8.48 5.86 16.75
C ALA A 30 -8.11 4.81 15.69
N ALA A 31 -8.21 5.10 14.39
CA ALA A 31 -7.86 4.12 13.35
C ALA A 31 -6.36 3.73 13.36
N PHE A 32 -5.46 4.71 13.51
CA PHE A 32 -4.03 4.42 13.69
C PHE A 32 -3.79 3.67 15.01
N ASP A 33 -4.31 4.16 16.13
CA ASP A 33 -4.10 3.55 17.44
C ASP A 33 -4.76 2.17 17.56
N ASP A 34 -5.80 1.86 16.79
CA ASP A 34 -6.46 0.55 16.79
C ASP A 34 -5.60 -0.49 16.04
N LEU A 35 -5.02 -0.11 14.90
CA LEU A 35 -4.34 -1.03 13.99
C LEU A 35 -2.81 -1.03 14.14
N PHE A 36 -2.22 0.09 14.52
CA PHE A 36 -0.79 0.36 14.45
C PHE A 36 -0.22 0.91 15.76
N GLN A 37 1.11 0.91 15.86
CA GLN A 37 1.86 1.55 16.93
C GLN A 37 3.24 1.99 16.43
N PRO A 38 3.81 3.10 16.93
CA PRO A 38 5.21 3.43 16.69
C PRO A 38 6.12 2.30 17.21
N TYR A 39 7.09 1.85 16.42
CA TYR A 39 8.13 0.93 16.88
C TYR A 39 9.49 1.63 17.03
N TRP A 40 9.66 2.81 16.42
CA TRP A 40 10.90 3.59 16.50
C TRP A 40 10.62 5.09 16.56
N ALA A 41 11.37 5.80 17.41
CA ALA A 41 11.36 7.26 17.55
C ALA A 41 9.95 7.86 17.67
N ALA A 42 9.23 7.55 18.75
CA ALA A 42 7.87 8.05 18.98
C ALA A 42 7.79 9.59 19.06
N ASP A 43 8.89 10.27 19.39
CA ASP A 43 9.04 11.73 19.38
C ASP A 43 9.15 12.33 17.96
N HIS A 44 9.27 11.48 16.94
CA HIS A 44 9.25 11.84 15.52
C HIS A 44 7.87 11.68 14.88
N PHE A 45 6.84 11.49 15.70
CA PHE A 45 5.44 11.46 15.30
C PHE A 45 4.74 12.75 15.74
N SER A 46 3.91 13.29 14.86
CA SER A 46 2.90 14.28 15.23
C SER A 46 1.55 13.92 14.62
N PHE A 47 0.48 14.28 15.32
CA PHE A 47 -0.88 13.95 14.93
C PHE A 47 -1.61 15.26 14.61
N ASP A 48 -2.17 15.37 13.40
CA ASP A 48 -2.92 16.53 12.94
C ASP A 48 -4.26 16.08 12.37
N GLY A 49 -5.32 16.27 13.14
CA GLY A 49 -6.65 15.79 12.79
C GLY A 49 -6.67 14.26 12.59
N ASP A 50 -6.87 13.84 11.35
CA ASP A 50 -6.89 12.43 10.94
C ASP A 50 -5.54 11.93 10.39
N ALA A 51 -4.52 12.78 10.33
CA ALA A 51 -3.22 12.46 9.78
C ALA A 51 -2.17 12.17 10.85
N VAL A 52 -1.36 11.15 10.60
CA VAL A 52 -0.12 10.85 11.32
C VAL A 52 1.04 11.34 10.47
N ASN A 53 1.87 12.21 11.02
CA ASN A 53 3.06 12.72 10.35
C ASN A 53 4.30 12.08 10.96
N MET A 54 5.16 11.53 10.12
CA MET A 54 6.47 11.03 10.50
C MET A 54 7.54 11.95 9.94
N LYS A 55 8.46 12.40 10.81
CA LYS A 55 9.59 13.21 10.40
C LYS A 55 10.90 12.41 10.35
N LEU A 56 11.78 12.83 9.45
CA LEU A 56 13.19 12.47 9.39
C LEU A 56 14.02 13.74 9.57
N ASP A 57 14.97 13.72 10.49
CA ASP A 57 15.97 14.76 10.67
C ASP A 57 17.35 14.14 10.89
N ASN A 58 18.36 14.98 11.14
CA ASN A 58 19.75 14.55 11.27
C ASN A 58 20.02 13.67 12.50
N PHE A 59 19.04 13.48 13.40
CA PHE A 59 19.16 12.62 14.56
C PHE A 59 18.50 11.25 14.33
N SER A 60 17.30 11.23 13.75
CA SER A 60 16.58 9.98 13.54
C SER A 60 15.56 10.06 12.41
N GLY A 61 15.27 8.89 11.83
CA GLY A 61 14.03 8.61 11.14
C GLY A 61 12.93 8.17 12.11
N ALA A 62 11.86 7.59 11.58
CA ALA A 62 10.74 7.09 12.36
C ALA A 62 10.13 5.85 11.70
N GLY A 63 9.37 5.06 12.48
CA GLY A 63 8.64 3.92 11.92
C GLY A 63 7.52 3.39 12.81
N PHE A 64 6.47 2.89 12.18
CA PHE A 64 5.34 2.23 12.84
C PHE A 64 5.08 0.84 12.24
N SER A 65 4.44 -0.02 13.04
CA SER A 65 4.08 -1.38 12.67
C SER A 65 2.64 -1.67 13.09
N SER A 66 1.98 -2.59 12.39
CA SER A 66 0.69 -3.12 12.82
C SER A 66 0.84 -3.87 14.15
N LYS A 67 -0.22 -3.85 14.96
CA LYS A 67 -0.27 -4.58 16.24
C LYS A 67 -0.43 -6.09 16.05
N SER A 68 -1.07 -6.49 14.97
CA SER A 68 -1.26 -7.88 14.57
C SER A 68 -0.51 -8.19 13.28
N LYS A 69 -0.33 -9.49 13.01
CA LYS A 69 0.13 -9.99 11.72
C LYS A 69 -1.06 -10.47 10.90
N TYR A 70 -0.90 -10.58 9.61
CA TYR A 70 -1.97 -10.95 8.69
C TYR A 70 -1.47 -11.98 7.69
N MET A 71 -2.39 -12.84 7.27
CA MET A 71 -2.23 -13.75 6.14
C MET A 71 -3.30 -13.42 5.12
N PHE A 72 -2.92 -13.03 3.92
CA PHE A 72 -3.85 -12.60 2.88
C PHE A 72 -4.73 -11.40 3.28
N GLY A 73 -5.45 -10.83 2.32
CA GLY A 73 -6.26 -9.63 2.50
C GLY A 73 -5.81 -8.46 1.65
N LYS A 74 -6.35 -7.29 1.96
CA LYS A 74 -5.98 -6.01 1.36
C LYS A 74 -5.63 -5.02 2.45
N VAL A 75 -4.50 -4.34 2.27
CA VAL A 75 -4.08 -3.21 3.11
C VAL A 75 -4.17 -1.95 2.26
N ASN A 76 -4.79 -0.90 2.80
CA ASN A 76 -4.80 0.43 2.22
C ASN A 76 -4.20 1.43 3.21
N VAL A 77 -3.32 2.29 2.72
CA VAL A 77 -2.86 3.47 3.45
C VAL A 77 -2.84 4.65 2.50
N GLN A 78 -3.38 5.79 2.93
CA GLN A 78 -3.22 7.03 2.19
C GLN A 78 -1.93 7.72 2.62
N ILE A 79 -1.06 8.01 1.66
CA ILE A 79 0.26 8.60 1.91
C ILE A 79 0.39 9.89 1.10
N LYS A 80 0.90 10.94 1.74
CA LYS A 80 1.40 12.16 1.10
C LYS A 80 2.89 12.29 1.39
N LEU A 81 3.69 12.34 0.34
CA LEU A 81 5.15 12.30 0.44
C LEU A 81 5.77 13.65 0.80
N VAL A 82 7.06 13.62 1.12
CA VAL A 82 7.85 14.80 1.48
C VAL A 82 7.84 15.82 0.34
N GLY A 83 7.39 17.04 0.63
CA GLY A 83 7.42 18.14 -0.34
C GLY A 83 8.81 18.79 -0.43
N GLY A 84 9.06 19.49 -1.55
CA GLY A 84 10.32 20.21 -1.75
C GLY A 84 11.48 19.29 -2.11
N ASP A 85 12.65 19.54 -1.53
CA ASP A 85 13.81 18.67 -1.72
C ASP A 85 13.73 17.50 -0.75
N SER A 86 13.68 16.30 -1.32
CA SER A 86 13.59 15.03 -0.59
C SER A 86 14.72 14.09 -1.00
N ALA A 87 15.75 14.58 -1.68
CA ALA A 87 16.85 13.74 -2.13
C ALA A 87 17.49 12.96 -0.98
N GLY A 88 17.88 11.71 -1.26
CA GLY A 88 18.44 10.75 -0.30
C GLY A 88 17.44 10.20 0.72
N THR A 89 16.19 10.66 0.75
CA THR A 89 15.16 10.11 1.66
C THR A 89 14.41 8.95 1.02
N VAL A 90 14.04 7.96 1.84
CA VAL A 90 13.10 6.90 1.49
C VAL A 90 11.96 6.93 2.47
N THR A 91 10.74 7.02 1.94
CA THR A 91 9.51 6.68 2.67
C THR A 91 9.12 5.27 2.24
N ALA A 92 8.93 4.34 3.17
CA ALA A 92 8.58 2.96 2.86
C ALA A 92 7.22 2.60 3.44
N PHE A 93 6.43 1.82 2.71
CA PHE A 93 5.21 1.17 3.17
C PHE A 93 5.27 -0.30 2.71
N TYR A 94 5.30 -1.24 3.65
CA TYR A 94 5.63 -2.61 3.31
C TYR A 94 4.94 -3.62 4.22
N MET A 95 4.86 -4.87 3.76
CA MET A 95 4.51 -6.01 4.59
C MET A 95 5.71 -6.92 4.71
N SER A 96 6.02 -7.43 5.91
CA SER A 96 7.16 -8.34 6.10
C SER A 96 6.90 -9.37 7.19
N SER A 97 7.42 -10.59 7.00
CA SER A 97 7.49 -11.62 8.05
C SER A 97 8.85 -11.59 8.73
N GLU A 98 9.05 -12.39 9.78
CA GLU A 98 10.27 -12.34 10.57
C GLU A 98 11.32 -13.35 10.12
N GLY A 99 12.60 -12.99 10.34
CA GLY A 99 13.72 -13.91 10.21
C GLY A 99 14.39 -13.94 8.83
N ALA A 100 15.41 -14.79 8.70
CA ALA A 100 16.28 -14.82 7.52
C ALA A 100 15.58 -15.32 6.24
N LYS A 101 14.45 -16.01 6.37
CA LYS A 101 13.65 -16.52 5.26
C LYS A 101 12.30 -15.79 5.17
N HIS A 102 12.28 -14.51 5.53
CA HIS A 102 11.07 -13.70 5.49
C HIS A 102 10.51 -13.60 4.07
N HIS A 103 9.21 -13.35 3.99
CA HIS A 103 8.56 -12.80 2.81
C HIS A 103 8.35 -11.31 3.03
N GLU A 104 8.40 -10.53 1.96
CA GLU A 104 8.23 -9.07 2.06
C GLU A 104 7.69 -8.47 0.77
N PHE A 105 6.83 -7.45 0.91
CA PHE A 105 6.21 -6.70 -0.17
C PHE A 105 6.44 -5.22 0.06
N ASP A 106 7.16 -4.58 -0.86
CA ASP A 106 7.63 -3.22 -0.63
C ASP A 106 6.95 -2.20 -1.55
N PHE A 107 6.53 -1.08 -0.98
CA PHE A 107 6.56 0.22 -1.62
C PHE A 107 7.69 1.04 -1.00
N GLU A 108 8.59 1.54 -1.82
CA GLU A 108 9.64 2.47 -1.42
C GLU A 108 9.58 3.71 -2.31
N PHE A 109 9.27 4.84 -1.70
CA PHE A 109 9.19 6.14 -2.36
C PHE A 109 10.55 6.83 -2.27
N LEU A 110 11.25 6.89 -3.40
CA LEU A 110 12.58 7.43 -3.49
C LEU A 110 12.48 8.93 -3.77
N GLY A 111 12.90 9.72 -2.78
CA GLY A 111 12.89 11.17 -2.88
C GLY A 111 13.85 11.71 -3.93
N ASN A 112 13.64 12.96 -4.30
CA ASN A 112 14.38 13.62 -5.36
C ASN A 112 14.59 15.11 -5.06
N THR A 113 15.44 15.76 -5.83
CA THR A 113 15.65 17.21 -5.73
C THR A 113 14.38 17.96 -6.11
N THR A 114 14.20 19.17 -5.57
CA THR A 114 13.01 20.00 -5.85
C THR A 114 12.74 20.11 -7.36
N GLY A 115 11.51 19.77 -7.76
CA GLY A 115 11.03 19.86 -9.14
C GLY A 115 11.27 18.60 -10.00
N GLU A 116 12.07 17.65 -9.51
CA GLU A 116 12.24 16.35 -10.15
C GLU A 116 11.24 15.33 -9.62
N PRO A 117 10.80 14.34 -10.44
CA PRO A 117 9.77 13.40 -10.04
C PRO A 117 10.28 12.42 -8.98
N TYR A 118 9.38 12.04 -8.08
CA TYR A 118 9.54 10.86 -7.23
C TYR A 118 9.60 9.59 -8.07
N LEU A 119 10.32 8.59 -7.56
CA LEU A 119 10.21 7.21 -8.03
C LEU A 119 9.51 6.36 -6.97
N VAL A 120 8.61 5.49 -7.42
CA VAL A 120 8.06 4.40 -6.62
C VAL A 120 8.79 3.14 -7.01
N GLN A 121 9.51 2.54 -6.05
CA GLN A 121 10.08 1.21 -6.17
C GLN A 121 9.12 0.22 -5.51
N THR A 122 8.88 -0.90 -6.17
CA THR A 122 8.28 -2.09 -5.55
C THR A 122 9.26 -3.24 -5.53
N ASN A 123 9.20 -4.08 -4.50
CA ASN A 123 10.01 -5.29 -4.42
C ASN A 123 9.19 -6.43 -3.81
N VAL A 124 9.65 -7.66 -4.05
CA VAL A 124 9.03 -8.87 -3.50
C VAL A 124 10.14 -9.80 -3.04
N TYR A 125 10.17 -10.08 -1.74
CA TYR A 125 11.00 -11.12 -1.15
C TYR A 125 10.18 -12.39 -0.96
N VAL A 126 10.78 -13.52 -1.32
CA VAL A 126 10.25 -14.85 -1.03
C VAL A 126 11.36 -15.69 -0.43
N ASN A 127 11.14 -16.21 0.79
CA ASN A 127 12.13 -16.98 1.53
C ASN A 127 13.48 -16.24 1.72
N GLY A 128 13.43 -14.93 1.98
CA GLY A 128 14.58 -14.05 2.18
C GLY A 128 15.30 -13.65 0.88
N VAL A 129 14.80 -14.07 -0.28
CA VAL A 129 15.37 -13.72 -1.58
C VAL A 129 14.52 -12.63 -2.21
N GLY A 130 15.04 -11.41 -2.28
CA GLY A 130 14.46 -10.29 -3.03
C GLY A 130 15.05 -10.18 -4.43
N ASN A 131 15.60 -8.99 -4.75
CA ASN A 131 16.15 -8.63 -6.07
C ASN A 131 15.10 -8.59 -7.19
N ARG A 132 13.86 -8.20 -6.86
CA ARG A 132 12.75 -8.12 -7.81
C ARG A 132 12.25 -6.69 -7.95
N GLU A 133 13.16 -5.73 -7.98
CA GLU A 133 12.78 -4.32 -7.99
C GLU A 133 12.09 -3.96 -9.31
N GLN A 134 11.01 -3.19 -9.22
CA GLN A 134 10.43 -2.44 -10.34
C GLN A 134 10.33 -0.98 -9.91
N ARG A 135 10.72 -0.05 -10.77
CA ARG A 135 10.65 1.39 -10.50
C ARG A 135 9.80 2.09 -11.54
N LEU A 136 8.92 2.98 -11.09
CA LEU A 136 8.08 3.80 -11.94
C LEU A 136 7.96 5.23 -11.41
N ASN A 137 7.66 6.17 -12.30
CA ASN A 137 7.15 7.48 -11.89
C ASN A 137 5.61 7.42 -11.73
N LEU A 138 5.03 8.42 -11.09
CA LEU A 138 3.59 8.55 -10.92
C LEU A 138 3.00 9.52 -11.94
N TRP A 139 1.72 9.34 -12.27
CA TRP A 139 0.95 10.23 -13.16
C TRP A 139 0.37 11.47 -12.44
N PHE A 140 0.85 11.73 -11.22
CA PHE A 140 0.50 12.86 -10.37
C PHE A 140 1.70 13.24 -9.49
N ASP A 141 1.64 14.39 -8.83
CA ASP A 141 2.63 14.82 -7.83
C ASP A 141 2.23 14.28 -6.44
N PRO A 142 2.92 13.25 -5.92
CA PRO A 142 2.56 12.59 -4.66
C PRO A 142 2.83 13.44 -3.41
N THR A 143 3.39 14.65 -3.57
CA THR A 143 3.65 15.59 -2.48
C THR A 143 2.49 16.57 -2.24
N LYS A 144 1.53 16.66 -3.17
CA LYS A 144 0.47 17.68 -3.13
C LYS A 144 -0.79 17.22 -2.43
N ASP A 145 -1.14 15.95 -2.55
CA ASP A 145 -2.31 15.37 -1.92
C ASP A 145 -2.02 13.94 -1.45
N PHE A 146 -2.93 13.41 -0.65
CA PHE A 146 -2.93 12.02 -0.24
C PHE A 146 -3.41 11.12 -1.38
N HIS A 147 -2.64 10.07 -1.65
CA HIS A 147 -3.02 9.02 -2.59
C HIS A 147 -3.04 7.67 -1.87
N THR A 148 -3.90 6.77 -2.30
CA THR A 148 -4.07 5.45 -1.68
C THR A 148 -3.06 4.48 -2.28
N TYR A 149 -2.24 3.88 -1.42
CA TYR A 149 -1.31 2.82 -1.78
C TYR A 149 -1.79 1.53 -1.15
N SER A 150 -1.91 0.49 -1.98
CA SER A 150 -2.55 -0.75 -1.55
C SER A 150 -1.75 -1.98 -1.93
N ILE A 151 -1.77 -2.96 -1.03
CA ILE A 151 -1.26 -4.31 -1.27
C ILE A 151 -2.44 -5.26 -1.10
N LEU A 152 -2.87 -5.89 -2.20
CA LEU A 152 -3.78 -7.03 -2.16
C LEU A 152 -2.95 -8.30 -2.23
N TRP A 153 -3.12 -9.20 -1.28
CA TRP A 153 -2.43 -10.48 -1.21
C TRP A 153 -3.44 -11.59 -0.99
N ASN A 154 -3.43 -12.59 -1.88
CA ASN A 154 -4.24 -13.79 -1.73
C ASN A 154 -3.43 -15.02 -2.15
N GLN A 155 -4.07 -16.20 -2.15
CA GLN A 155 -3.36 -17.45 -2.48
C GLN A 155 -2.86 -17.53 -3.93
N ARG A 156 -3.29 -16.60 -4.79
CA ARG A 156 -3.07 -16.63 -6.25
C ARG A 156 -2.17 -15.51 -6.74
N GLN A 157 -2.14 -14.37 -6.06
CA GLN A 157 -1.38 -13.20 -6.48
C GLN A 157 -1.13 -12.20 -5.34
N VAL A 158 -0.10 -11.40 -5.54
CA VAL A 158 0.13 -10.13 -4.84
C VAL A 158 -0.03 -9.01 -5.87
N VAL A 159 -0.85 -8.01 -5.56
CA VAL A 159 -1.13 -6.87 -6.44
C VAL A 159 -0.80 -5.58 -5.70
N PHE A 160 0.11 -4.80 -6.28
CA PHE A 160 0.44 -3.45 -5.82
C PHE A 160 -0.43 -2.46 -6.61
N MET A 161 -1.11 -1.56 -5.90
CA MET A 161 -2.01 -0.58 -6.52
C MET A 161 -1.75 0.83 -6.00
N VAL A 162 -2.02 1.80 -6.86
CA VAL A 162 -2.05 3.23 -6.55
C VAL A 162 -3.42 3.74 -6.99
N ASP A 163 -4.23 4.24 -6.05
CA ASP A 163 -5.62 4.66 -6.28
C ASP A 163 -6.43 3.61 -7.08
N GLU A 164 -6.42 2.36 -6.61
CA GLU A 164 -7.04 1.18 -7.25
C GLU A 164 -6.50 0.81 -8.64
N THR A 165 -5.50 1.53 -9.17
CA THR A 165 -4.82 1.22 -10.43
C THR A 165 -3.68 0.24 -10.17
N PRO A 166 -3.70 -1.00 -10.70
CA PRO A 166 -2.61 -1.94 -10.51
C PRO A 166 -1.34 -1.44 -11.21
N ILE A 167 -0.23 -1.40 -10.46
CA ILE A 167 1.09 -1.04 -10.99
C ILE A 167 2.00 -2.25 -11.14
N ARG A 168 1.70 -3.35 -10.42
CA ARG A 168 2.44 -4.60 -10.45
C ARG A 168 1.58 -5.77 -9.97
N VAL A 169 1.77 -6.93 -10.59
CA VAL A 169 1.25 -8.22 -10.13
C VAL A 169 2.41 -9.19 -9.97
N HIS A 170 2.41 -9.94 -8.87
CA HIS A 170 3.26 -11.10 -8.66
C HIS A 170 2.37 -12.33 -8.49
N THR A 171 2.34 -13.20 -9.49
CA THR A 171 1.45 -14.36 -9.55
C THR A 171 2.03 -15.57 -8.84
N ASN A 172 1.18 -16.36 -8.19
CA ASN A 172 1.57 -17.66 -7.65
C ASN A 172 1.86 -18.67 -8.79
N LEU A 173 3.13 -19.05 -8.91
CA LEU A 173 3.64 -19.99 -9.90
C LEU A 173 4.23 -21.26 -9.25
N GLU A 174 3.77 -21.65 -8.06
CA GLU A 174 4.24 -22.86 -7.37
C GLU A 174 4.03 -24.14 -8.18
N HIS A 175 3.00 -24.18 -9.02
CA HIS A 175 2.77 -25.29 -9.98
C HIS A 175 3.90 -25.44 -11.01
N LYS A 176 4.78 -24.44 -11.14
CA LYS A 176 6.00 -24.44 -11.96
C LYS A 176 7.29 -24.49 -11.11
N GLY A 177 7.17 -24.74 -9.80
CA GLY A 177 8.29 -24.83 -8.88
C GLY A 177 8.83 -23.48 -8.39
N ILE A 178 8.14 -22.37 -8.66
CA ILE A 178 8.53 -21.03 -8.19
C ILE A 178 7.85 -20.76 -6.84
N PRO A 179 8.60 -20.47 -5.77
CA PRO A 179 8.01 -20.28 -4.45
C PRO A 179 7.12 -19.04 -4.41
N PHE A 180 6.09 -19.07 -3.57
CA PHE A 180 5.16 -17.97 -3.37
C PHE A 180 4.92 -17.74 -1.86
N PRO A 181 4.81 -16.49 -1.40
CA PRO A 181 4.62 -16.13 0.01
C PRO A 181 3.20 -16.46 0.46
N LYS A 182 3.00 -17.64 1.06
CA LYS A 182 1.67 -18.11 1.53
C LYS A 182 1.69 -18.85 2.87
N ASP A 183 2.83 -18.84 3.57
CA ASP A 183 3.09 -19.71 4.71
C ASP A 183 3.67 -18.97 5.93
N GLN A 184 3.80 -17.64 5.88
CA GLN A 184 4.26 -16.82 7.01
C GLN A 184 3.40 -15.57 7.14
N ALA A 185 2.87 -15.33 8.34
CA ALA A 185 2.08 -14.13 8.59
C ALA A 185 2.99 -12.89 8.58
N MET A 186 2.52 -11.80 7.98
CA MET A 186 3.28 -10.56 7.83
C MET A 186 2.67 -9.43 8.66
N GLY A 187 3.53 -8.63 9.29
CA GLY A 187 3.13 -7.33 9.82
C GLY A 187 3.05 -6.31 8.68
N VAL A 188 2.32 -5.22 8.90
CA VAL A 188 2.30 -4.04 8.02
C VAL A 188 3.16 -2.96 8.66
N TYR A 189 4.04 -2.35 7.88
CA TYR A 189 5.05 -1.42 8.37
C TYR A 189 5.10 -0.16 7.52
N SER A 190 5.56 0.92 8.15
CA SER A 190 6.01 2.10 7.45
C SER A 190 7.23 2.70 8.13
N SER A 191 8.09 3.35 7.36
CA SER A 191 9.27 4.04 7.87
C SER A 191 9.66 5.23 6.99
N ILE A 192 10.36 6.20 7.58
CA ILE A 192 11.07 7.25 6.83
C ILE A 192 12.52 7.27 7.29
N TRP A 193 13.46 7.22 6.35
CA TRP A 193 14.89 7.07 6.65
C TRP A 193 15.77 7.63 5.53
N ASN A 194 17.06 7.83 5.84
CA ASN A 194 18.07 8.27 4.87
C ASN A 194 18.75 7.08 4.19
N ALA A 195 18.78 7.11 2.86
CA ALA A 195 19.26 6.06 1.99
C ALA A 195 20.23 6.63 0.93
N ASP A 196 21.12 7.52 1.38
CA ASP A 196 22.05 8.30 0.57
C ASP A 196 22.82 7.47 -0.46
N ASP A 197 23.13 6.22 -0.15
CA ASP A 197 23.96 5.37 -0.99
C ASP A 197 23.27 4.88 -2.26
N TRP A 198 21.93 5.01 -2.37
CA TRP A 198 21.22 4.45 -3.52
C TRP A 198 19.92 5.16 -3.92
N ALA A 199 19.22 5.86 -3.02
CA ALA A 199 17.86 6.31 -3.26
C ALA A 199 17.71 7.27 -4.45
N THR A 200 18.47 8.36 -4.45
CA THR A 200 18.33 9.41 -5.48
C THR A 200 19.42 9.29 -6.53
N GLN A 201 18.99 9.06 -7.79
CA GLN A 201 19.89 8.92 -8.94
C GLN A 201 20.98 7.85 -8.73
N GLY A 202 20.63 6.74 -8.07
CA GLY A 202 21.57 5.67 -7.74
C GLY A 202 22.62 6.10 -6.71
N GLY A 203 22.24 6.98 -5.78
CA GLY A 203 23.08 7.45 -4.67
C GLY A 203 24.01 8.62 -4.99
N ARG A 204 23.88 9.23 -6.18
CA ARG A 204 24.69 10.38 -6.58
C ARG A 204 24.31 11.67 -5.86
N VAL A 205 23.03 11.83 -5.56
CA VAL A 205 22.51 13.00 -4.84
C VAL A 205 22.21 12.56 -3.40
N LYS A 206 22.80 13.29 -2.46
CA LYS A 206 22.73 13.04 -1.02
C LYS A 206 21.68 13.94 -0.38
N THR A 207 21.22 13.55 0.80
CA THR A 207 20.30 14.37 1.59
C THR A 207 20.96 15.67 2.03
N ASP A 208 20.34 16.79 1.67
CA ASP A 208 20.66 18.09 2.24
C ASP A 208 19.89 18.30 3.55
N TRP A 209 20.56 18.00 4.66
CA TRP A 209 19.99 18.11 6.01
C TRP A 209 19.57 19.54 6.40
N THR A 210 19.95 20.58 5.64
CA THR A 210 19.46 21.94 5.89
C THR A 210 17.96 22.09 5.54
N HIS A 211 17.40 21.15 4.77
CA HIS A 211 15.97 21.06 4.46
C HIS A 211 15.18 20.21 5.47
N ALA A 212 15.82 19.64 6.49
CA ALA A 212 15.13 18.93 7.55
C ALA A 212 14.22 19.89 8.38
N PRO A 213 13.10 19.40 8.93
CA PRO A 213 12.64 18.00 8.89
C PRO A 213 11.95 17.63 7.57
N PHE A 214 12.23 16.42 7.08
CA PHE A 214 11.50 15.80 5.98
C PHE A 214 10.28 15.10 6.55
N VAL A 215 9.07 15.42 6.07
CA VAL A 215 7.82 14.91 6.66
C VAL A 215 7.01 14.13 5.64
N ALA A 216 6.72 12.87 5.94
CA ALA A 216 5.72 12.06 5.24
C ALA A 216 4.45 11.96 6.09
N SER A 217 3.29 12.14 5.48
CA SER A 217 1.99 12.13 6.15
C SER A 217 1.18 10.91 5.75
N TYR A 218 0.47 10.32 6.70
CA TYR A 218 -0.33 9.11 6.54
C TYR A 218 -1.74 9.31 7.09
N ARG A 219 -2.73 8.72 6.45
CA ARG A 219 -4.11 8.63 6.97
C ARG A 219 -4.84 7.45 6.32
N GLY A 220 -6.14 7.31 6.60
CA GLY A 220 -6.98 6.33 5.92
C GLY A 220 -6.48 4.89 6.09
N PHE A 221 -6.00 4.57 7.30
CA PHE A 221 -5.46 3.26 7.66
C PHE A 221 -6.57 2.20 7.60
N GLU A 222 -6.41 1.20 6.73
CA GLU A 222 -7.35 0.09 6.59
C GLU A 222 -6.59 -1.21 6.37
N ILE A 223 -6.89 -2.21 7.20
CA ILE A 223 -6.43 -3.58 7.03
C ILE A 223 -7.66 -4.49 7.03
N ASP A 224 -7.98 -5.05 5.87
CA ASP A 224 -9.01 -6.08 5.74
C ASP A 224 -8.35 -7.39 5.30
N GLY A 225 -8.00 -8.23 6.27
CA GLY A 225 -7.23 -9.45 6.07
C GLY A 225 -7.42 -10.48 7.16
N CYS A 226 -6.91 -11.69 6.96
CA CYS A 226 -7.00 -12.73 7.99
C CYS A 226 -5.97 -12.47 9.08
N GLU A 227 -6.42 -11.84 10.17
CA GLU A 227 -5.60 -11.56 11.33
C GLU A 227 -5.05 -12.86 11.94
N CYS A 228 -3.75 -12.88 12.22
CA CYS A 228 -2.98 -13.99 12.71
C CYS A 228 -2.37 -13.63 14.08
N PRO A 229 -2.90 -14.20 15.17
CA PRO A 229 -2.31 -14.01 16.48
C PRO A 229 -0.86 -14.50 16.50
N VAL A 230 0.04 -13.70 17.06
CA VAL A 230 1.49 -14.00 17.14
C VAL A 230 1.79 -15.25 17.97
N THR A 231 0.86 -15.65 18.84
CA THR A 231 0.97 -16.87 19.68
C THR A 231 0.69 -18.16 18.92
N THR A 232 0.15 -18.10 17.71
CA THR A 232 -0.21 -19.26 16.89
C THR A 232 0.91 -19.52 15.87
N ALA A 233 1.29 -20.79 15.70
CA ALA A 233 2.30 -21.17 14.70
C ALA A 233 1.86 -20.79 13.29
N ASP A 234 2.79 -20.32 12.46
CA ASP A 234 2.51 -19.88 11.09
C ASP A 234 1.83 -20.95 10.25
N SER A 235 2.17 -22.23 10.44
CA SER A 235 1.54 -23.35 9.72
C SER A 235 0.04 -23.47 10.01
N ASP A 236 -0.39 -23.14 11.23
CA ASP A 236 -1.79 -23.24 11.64
C ASP A 236 -2.56 -21.99 11.21
N ASN A 237 -1.91 -20.82 11.30
CA ASN A 237 -2.43 -19.57 10.74
C ASN A 237 -2.64 -19.69 9.22
N ALA A 238 -1.64 -20.20 8.49
CA ALA A 238 -1.72 -20.39 7.05
C ALA A 238 -2.88 -21.31 6.65
N LYS A 239 -3.04 -22.46 7.33
CA LYS A 239 -4.17 -23.37 7.08
C LYS A 239 -5.51 -22.70 7.35
N ARG A 240 -5.64 -22.02 8.49
CA ARG A 240 -6.88 -21.34 8.89
C ARG A 240 -7.23 -20.26 7.86
N CYS A 241 -6.31 -19.37 7.54
CA CYS A 241 -6.55 -18.24 6.65
C CYS A 241 -6.74 -18.66 5.19
N ALA A 242 -6.09 -19.73 4.74
CA ALA A 242 -6.36 -20.31 3.42
C ALA A 242 -7.76 -20.94 3.32
N SER A 243 -8.35 -21.33 4.46
CA SER A 243 -9.68 -21.95 4.52
C SER A 243 -10.81 -21.01 4.94
N SER A 244 -10.49 -19.82 5.46
CA SER A 244 -11.47 -18.92 6.07
C SER A 244 -12.40 -18.22 5.08
N GLY A 245 -12.09 -18.26 3.78
CA GLY A 245 -12.99 -17.77 2.72
C GLY A 245 -13.23 -16.26 2.76
N GLY A 246 -12.16 -15.46 2.80
CA GLY A 246 -12.27 -14.00 2.66
C GLY A 246 -12.64 -13.59 1.24
N TRP A 247 -13.19 -12.38 1.06
CA TRP A 247 -13.61 -11.89 -0.26
C TRP A 247 -12.46 -11.83 -1.27
N TRP A 248 -11.23 -11.62 -0.80
CA TRP A 248 -10.00 -11.64 -1.60
C TRP A 248 -9.69 -13.02 -2.19
N ASP A 249 -10.27 -14.10 -1.67
CA ASP A 249 -10.13 -15.48 -2.15
C ASP A 249 -11.34 -15.95 -2.99
N GLU A 250 -12.29 -15.05 -3.31
CA GLU A 250 -13.35 -15.35 -4.28
C GLU A 250 -12.76 -15.60 -5.68
N PRO A 251 -13.40 -16.42 -6.54
CA PRO A 251 -12.90 -16.72 -7.88
C PRO A 251 -12.65 -15.48 -8.74
N VAL A 252 -13.43 -14.42 -8.56
CA VAL A 252 -13.25 -13.14 -9.29
C VAL A 252 -11.94 -12.42 -8.93
N MET A 253 -11.35 -12.72 -7.76
CA MET A 253 -10.10 -12.13 -7.29
C MET A 253 -8.86 -12.97 -7.67
N SER A 254 -9.05 -14.02 -8.47
CA SER A 254 -7.98 -14.93 -8.89
C SER A 254 -6.95 -14.31 -9.83
N GLU A 255 -7.37 -13.30 -10.59
CA GLU A 255 -6.55 -12.54 -11.53
C GLU A 255 -7.09 -11.11 -11.63
N LEU A 256 -6.37 -10.22 -12.31
CA LEU A 256 -6.89 -8.90 -12.62
C LEU A 256 -8.06 -9.01 -13.60
N ASN A 257 -9.09 -8.19 -13.41
CA ASN A 257 -10.12 -8.06 -14.44
C ASN A 257 -9.56 -7.36 -15.70
N VAL A 258 -10.33 -7.37 -16.79
CA VAL A 258 -9.89 -6.80 -18.09
C VAL A 258 -9.52 -5.31 -17.97
N HIS A 259 -10.29 -4.54 -17.20
CA HIS A 259 -10.03 -3.10 -17.02
C HIS A 259 -8.71 -2.88 -16.27
N GLN A 260 -8.53 -3.58 -15.16
CA GLN A 260 -7.30 -3.57 -14.36
C GLN A 260 -6.07 -4.04 -15.16
N SER A 261 -6.26 -5.03 -16.04
CA SER A 261 -5.19 -5.52 -16.93
C SER A 261 -4.78 -4.43 -17.93
N HIS A 262 -5.73 -3.72 -18.53
CA HIS A 262 -5.43 -2.59 -19.41
C HIS A 262 -4.75 -1.43 -18.67
N GLN A 263 -5.17 -1.15 -17.44
CA GLN A 263 -4.50 -0.16 -16.58
C GLN A 263 -3.04 -0.55 -16.34
N LEU A 264 -2.77 -1.80 -15.96
CA LEU A 264 -1.40 -2.27 -15.75
C LEU A 264 -0.54 -2.17 -17.01
N ILE A 265 -1.09 -2.52 -18.17
CA ILE A 265 -0.41 -2.36 -19.47
C ILE A 265 -0.06 -0.88 -19.70
N TRP A 266 -1.00 0.03 -19.45
CA TRP A 266 -0.77 1.47 -19.58
C TRP A 266 0.31 1.98 -18.61
N VAL A 267 0.29 1.55 -17.35
CA VAL A 267 1.32 1.90 -16.36
C VAL A 267 2.69 1.40 -16.84
N ARG A 268 2.80 0.14 -17.27
CA ARG A 268 4.06 -0.41 -17.76
C ARG A 268 4.59 0.34 -18.98
N ALA A 269 3.71 0.71 -19.91
CA ALA A 269 4.10 1.39 -21.15
C ALA A 269 4.51 2.85 -20.95
N ASN A 270 3.92 3.57 -19.98
CA ASN A 270 4.11 5.02 -19.84
C ASN A 270 4.95 5.43 -18.63
N HIS A 271 5.05 4.56 -17.62
CA HIS A 271 5.58 4.93 -16.32
C HIS A 271 6.73 4.04 -15.81
N MET A 272 6.90 2.83 -16.35
CA MET A 272 7.98 1.93 -15.93
C MET A 272 9.35 2.46 -16.36
N ILE A 273 10.25 2.64 -15.39
CA ILE A 273 11.61 3.14 -15.57
C ILE A 273 12.64 2.02 -15.44
N TYR A 274 12.39 1.06 -14.54
CA TYR A 274 13.25 -0.09 -14.34
C TYR A 274 12.40 -1.32 -14.04
N ASP A 275 12.71 -2.44 -14.69
CA ASP A 275 12.10 -3.73 -14.43
C ASP A 275 13.18 -4.82 -14.39
N TYR A 276 13.37 -5.44 -13.22
CA TYR A 276 14.35 -6.52 -13.03
C TYR A 276 14.22 -7.66 -14.05
N CYS A 277 13.00 -7.94 -14.54
CA CYS A 277 12.77 -8.95 -15.57
C CYS A 277 13.49 -8.67 -16.89
N SER A 278 13.81 -7.40 -17.15
CA SER A 278 14.46 -6.93 -18.38
C SER A 278 15.93 -6.53 -18.19
N ASP A 279 16.43 -6.53 -16.96
CA ASP A 279 17.81 -6.17 -16.63
C ASP A 279 18.75 -7.36 -16.89
N THR A 280 19.18 -7.48 -18.14
CA THR A 280 20.14 -8.52 -18.57
C THR A 280 21.56 -8.32 -18.01
N ALA A 281 21.90 -7.12 -17.53
CA ALA A 281 23.20 -6.86 -16.92
C ALA A 281 23.26 -7.45 -15.51
N ARG A 282 22.17 -7.34 -14.74
CA ARG A 282 22.04 -7.94 -13.41
C ARG A 282 21.63 -9.41 -13.48
N PHE A 283 20.79 -9.78 -14.43
CA PHE A 283 20.27 -11.14 -14.63
C PHE A 283 20.63 -11.67 -16.02
N PRO A 284 21.81 -12.28 -16.19
CA PRO A 284 22.20 -12.89 -17.46
C PRO A 284 21.22 -13.97 -17.95
N SER A 285 20.52 -14.62 -17.01
CA SER A 285 19.38 -15.49 -17.27
C SER A 285 18.12 -14.84 -16.72
N VAL A 286 17.04 -14.83 -17.52
CA VAL A 286 15.75 -14.26 -17.13
C VAL A 286 15.24 -14.97 -15.86
N PRO A 287 14.79 -14.22 -14.82
CA PRO A 287 14.18 -14.84 -13.65
C PRO A 287 12.98 -15.70 -14.03
N ALA A 288 12.84 -16.89 -13.41
CA ALA A 288 11.88 -17.91 -13.82
C ALA A 288 10.41 -17.42 -13.81
N GLU A 289 10.07 -16.54 -12.87
CA GLU A 289 8.74 -15.92 -12.80
C GLU A 289 8.45 -15.03 -14.01
N CYS A 290 9.48 -14.33 -14.52
CA CYS A 290 9.36 -13.42 -15.64
C CYS A 290 9.17 -14.17 -16.98
N GLU A 291 9.67 -15.40 -17.12
CA GLU A 291 9.43 -16.24 -18.31
C GLU A 291 7.96 -16.59 -18.50
N HIS A 292 7.15 -16.42 -17.46
CA HIS A 292 5.75 -16.78 -17.42
C HIS A 292 4.81 -15.57 -17.36
N HIS A 293 5.37 -14.36 -17.33
CA HIS A 293 4.59 -13.14 -17.47
C HIS A 293 4.12 -13.04 -18.93
N ARG A 294 2.89 -13.49 -19.18
CA ARG A 294 2.21 -13.17 -20.45
C ARG A 294 1.65 -11.76 -20.33
N HIS A 295 2.18 -10.86 -21.14
CA HIS A 295 1.61 -9.53 -21.36
C HIS A 295 0.37 -9.62 -22.26
#